data_AF-A0A502CGX9-F1
#
_entry.id   AF-A0A502CGX9-F1
#
_cell.length_a   1.000
_cell.length_b   1.000
_cell.length_c   1.000
_cell.angle_alpha   90.00
_cell.angle_beta   90.00
_cell.angle_gamma   90.00
#
_symmetry.space_group_name_H-M   'P 1'
#
loop_
_entity.id
_entity.type
_entity.pdbx_description
1 polymer ?
#
loop_
_entity_poly.entity_id
_entity_poly.type
_entity_poly.pdbx_seq_one_letter_code
_entity_poly.pdbx_strand_id
1 'polypeptide(L)'
;MGDWMSTRRSGWWLFAALAMLALLLRLPDIGNPLIDLDDQLYLLVGDRMRAGAIPYVDIWDRKPVGLFVIYWMARSLGGDKWQVYQLLALAVAAGTASLVGLLAQRAAGSASSLRVGIAAGAVYLVWIALLGGRGGQSPVFYNPMMAGAAWLTWRATTAEAHQRRWGIAAMLLAGLALQVKPAAVFEGVWFGIALLVAAWRTGERRAMPLYAGSLVAAALLPTLLAFGVYAAIGHADAWWFANVRSIFLRATTPGEHAAMRLGGITLVLLVPFTVAVVGLARAAQGRWLIAGWLIAAIAGLLAIPPYFNHYALPLVVPIAVLAGVAMAASRPLTWLVAAAGAGMLLFSGYPHLGETPRARRQVAAAVALVNRYRGAGCLFAFSAPPVLYEASDSCLPTRWPFETHLTLLAEAPAIGVNPRAEVARVLAVRPPVIVAGRAIGPFDPAVYAATAAVLARDYRPVGTALGATVYALKRRPADNP
;
A
#
# COMPACT_ATOMS: atom_id res chain seq x y z
N MET A 1 20.15 -15.74 33.60
CA MET A 1 20.92 -14.85 32.69
C MET A 1 21.25 -15.48 31.33
N GLY A 2 21.63 -16.77 31.25
CA GLY A 2 21.95 -17.44 29.97
C GLY A 2 20.79 -17.55 28.97
N ASP A 3 19.56 -17.82 29.44
CA ASP A 3 18.38 -18.00 28.57
C ASP A 3 17.85 -16.68 27.95
N TRP A 4 18.15 -15.55 28.60
CA TRP A 4 17.79 -14.22 28.10
C TRP A 4 18.77 -13.70 27.06
N MET A 5 20.05 -14.09 27.16
CA MET A 5 21.08 -13.78 26.16
C MET A 5 20.93 -14.66 24.91
N SER A 6 20.54 -15.93 25.07
CA SER A 6 20.31 -16.85 23.94
C SER A 6 19.10 -16.42 23.09
N THR A 7 17.99 -16.03 23.71
CA THR A 7 16.80 -15.51 23.02
C THR A 7 17.07 -14.20 22.29
N ARG A 8 17.81 -13.26 22.91
CA ARG A 8 18.24 -12.02 22.23
C ARG A 8 19.13 -12.30 21.03
N ARG A 9 20.12 -13.19 21.16
CA ARG A 9 20.99 -13.59 20.03
C ARG A 9 20.20 -14.23 18.89
N SER A 10 19.23 -15.09 19.20
CA SER A 10 18.35 -15.71 18.20
C SER A 10 17.51 -14.67 17.44
N GLY A 11 17.01 -13.64 18.14
CA GLY A 11 16.29 -12.53 17.52
C GLY A 11 17.14 -11.74 16.50
N TRP A 12 18.41 -11.48 16.82
CA TRP A 12 19.33 -10.81 15.89
C TRP A 12 19.63 -11.65 14.65
N TRP A 13 19.83 -12.96 14.81
CA TRP A 13 20.04 -13.86 13.67
C TRP A 13 18.79 -13.96 12.78
N LEU A 14 17.60 -14.01 13.38
CA LEU A 14 16.34 -13.97 12.65
C LEU A 14 16.24 -12.69 11.82
N PHE A 15 16.46 -11.53 12.45
CA PHE A 15 16.44 -10.25 11.75
C PHE A 15 17.49 -10.19 10.65
N ALA A 16 18.73 -10.58 10.91
CA ALA A 16 19.80 -10.55 9.92
C ALA A 16 19.49 -11.44 8.70
N ALA A 17 18.98 -12.66 8.93
CA ALA A 17 18.60 -13.57 7.85
C ALA A 17 17.46 -13.01 7.00
N LEU A 18 16.42 -12.44 7.64
CA LEU A 18 15.27 -11.88 6.93
C LEU A 18 15.58 -10.54 6.28
N ALA A 19 16.45 -9.72 6.86
CA ALA A 19 16.94 -8.49 6.25
C ALA A 19 17.78 -8.80 5.01
N MET A 20 18.63 -9.84 5.05
CA MET A 20 19.37 -10.30 3.88
C MET A 20 18.42 -10.79 2.78
N LEU A 21 17.41 -11.61 3.12
CA LEU A 21 16.41 -12.05 2.14
C LEU A 21 15.60 -10.89 1.57
N ALA A 22 15.18 -9.94 2.40
CA ALA A 22 14.46 -8.74 1.96
C ALA A 22 15.33 -7.88 1.02
N LEU A 23 16.62 -7.76 1.33
CA LEU A 23 17.59 -7.08 0.48
C LEU A 23 17.71 -7.81 -0.87
N LEU A 24 17.95 -9.12 -0.89
CA LEU A 24 18.07 -9.88 -2.14
C LEU A 24 16.83 -9.73 -3.02
N LEU A 25 15.64 -9.87 -2.44
CA LEU A 25 14.36 -9.77 -3.17
C LEU A 25 14.08 -8.37 -3.73
N ARG A 26 14.61 -7.30 -3.11
CA ARG A 26 14.31 -5.91 -3.49
C ARG A 26 15.45 -5.18 -4.18
N LEU A 27 16.69 -5.67 -4.05
CA LEU A 27 17.89 -5.04 -4.61
C LEU A 27 17.76 -4.71 -6.10
N PRO A 28 17.18 -5.59 -6.96
CA PRO A 28 17.02 -5.26 -8.37
C PRO A 28 16.08 -4.07 -8.64
N ASP A 29 15.19 -3.77 -7.70
CA ASP A 29 14.13 -2.77 -7.82
C ASP A 29 14.51 -1.40 -7.26
N ILE A 30 15.57 -1.34 -6.44
CA ILE A 30 16.00 -0.10 -5.79
C ILE A 30 16.39 0.93 -6.85
N GLY A 31 15.73 2.08 -6.78
CA GLY A 31 15.84 3.19 -7.70
C GLY A 31 14.95 3.08 -8.93
N ASN A 32 14.05 2.10 -9.04
CA ASN A 32 13.12 1.98 -10.17
C ASN A 32 11.97 3.01 -10.05
N PRO A 33 11.88 4.01 -10.95
CA PRO A 33 10.82 5.01 -10.92
C PRO A 33 9.44 4.48 -11.36
N LEU A 34 9.39 3.30 -11.98
CA LEU A 34 8.20 2.69 -12.56
C LEU A 34 7.80 1.39 -11.85
N ILE A 35 8.31 1.16 -10.64
CA ILE A 35 8.07 -0.09 -9.89
C ILE A 35 6.58 -0.37 -9.66
N ASP A 36 5.81 0.68 -9.37
CA ASP A 36 4.39 0.63 -9.11
C ASP A 36 3.78 2.02 -9.36
N LEU A 37 2.52 2.05 -9.80
CA LEU A 37 1.85 3.29 -10.20
C LEU A 37 1.36 4.11 -9.00
N ASP A 38 0.84 3.43 -7.98
CA ASP A 38 0.36 4.03 -6.74
C ASP A 38 1.55 4.68 -5.99
N ASP A 39 2.70 4.00 -5.95
CA ASP A 39 3.94 4.53 -5.36
C ASP A 39 4.37 5.87 -5.98
N GLN A 40 4.16 6.05 -7.29
CA GLN A 40 4.46 7.32 -7.98
C GLN A 40 3.57 8.45 -7.47
N LEU A 41 2.29 8.17 -7.23
CA LEU A 41 1.37 9.15 -6.64
C LEU A 41 1.75 9.48 -5.21
N TYR A 42 2.04 8.47 -4.38
CA TYR A 42 2.40 8.68 -2.99
C TYR A 42 3.68 9.53 -2.87
N LEU A 43 4.67 9.25 -3.72
CA LEU A 43 5.90 10.01 -3.80
C LEU A 43 5.66 11.45 -4.28
N LEU A 44 4.84 11.63 -5.32
CA LEU A 44 4.46 12.96 -5.81
C LEU A 44 3.80 13.78 -4.69
N VAL A 45 2.82 13.23 -3.98
CA VAL A 45 2.13 13.95 -2.89
C VAL A 45 3.12 14.28 -1.77
N GLY A 46 3.92 13.32 -1.32
CA GLY A 46 4.91 13.54 -0.26
C GLY A 46 5.98 14.58 -0.64
N ASP A 47 6.40 14.61 -1.90
CA ASP A 47 7.34 15.62 -2.42
C ASP A 47 6.70 17.02 -2.44
N ARG A 48 5.46 17.14 -2.89
CA ARG A 48 4.73 18.43 -2.93
C ARG A 48 4.34 18.95 -1.57
N MET A 49 4.14 18.08 -0.58
CA MET A 49 3.96 18.47 0.82
C MET A 49 5.19 19.23 1.36
N ARG A 50 6.40 18.95 0.86
CA ARG A 50 7.59 19.75 1.24
C ARG A 50 7.53 21.19 0.73
N ALA A 51 6.78 21.43 -0.35
CA ALA A 51 6.53 22.75 -0.92
C ALA A 51 5.24 23.40 -0.38
N GLY A 52 4.61 22.80 0.63
CA GLY A 52 3.41 23.36 1.28
C GLY A 52 2.07 22.83 0.76
N ALA A 53 2.06 21.87 -0.18
CA ALA A 53 0.81 21.29 -0.66
C ALA A 53 0.10 20.50 0.45
N ILE A 54 -1.22 20.70 0.56
CA ILE A 54 -2.10 20.04 1.52
C ILE A 54 -2.84 18.91 0.80
N PRO A 55 -2.69 17.64 1.24
CA PRO A 55 -3.46 16.53 0.67
C PRO A 55 -4.98 16.79 0.70
N TYR A 56 -5.69 16.27 -0.29
CA TYR A 56 -7.14 16.46 -0.54
C TYR A 56 -7.52 17.84 -1.08
N VAL A 57 -6.79 18.88 -0.70
CA VAL A 57 -7.04 20.27 -1.08
C VAL A 57 -6.32 20.57 -2.39
N ASP A 58 -4.99 20.50 -2.38
CA ASP A 58 -4.13 20.82 -3.53
C ASP A 58 -3.90 19.60 -4.42
N ILE A 59 -3.81 18.43 -3.80
CA ILE A 59 -3.62 17.15 -4.50
C ILE A 59 -4.59 16.12 -3.92
N TRP A 60 -5.51 15.68 -4.76
CA TRP A 60 -6.59 14.79 -4.38
C TRP A 60 -6.22 13.34 -4.63
N ASP A 61 -6.42 12.55 -3.58
CA ASP A 61 -6.48 11.09 -3.58
C ASP A 61 -7.24 10.64 -2.32
N ARG A 62 -7.78 9.42 -2.31
CA ARG A 62 -8.59 8.90 -1.19
C ARG A 62 -7.80 8.18 -0.10
N LYS A 63 -6.47 8.09 -0.20
CA LYS A 63 -5.65 7.48 0.85
C LYS A 63 -5.55 8.42 2.06
N PRO A 64 -5.57 7.90 3.30
CA PRO A 64 -5.41 8.72 4.49
C PRO A 64 -4.02 9.36 4.60
N VAL A 65 -3.96 10.47 5.36
CA VAL A 65 -2.82 11.39 5.34
C VAL A 65 -1.52 10.78 5.85
N GLY A 66 -1.61 9.79 6.75
CA GLY A 66 -0.45 9.10 7.30
C GLY A 66 0.39 8.40 6.23
N LEU A 67 -0.21 7.90 5.15
CA LEU A 67 0.54 7.36 4.01
C LEU A 67 1.40 8.45 3.34
N PHE A 68 0.84 9.63 3.08
CA PHE A 68 1.57 10.73 2.47
C PHE A 68 2.64 11.30 3.40
N VAL A 69 2.39 11.32 4.72
CA VAL A 69 3.40 11.69 5.73
C VAL A 69 4.61 10.74 5.69
N ILE A 70 4.42 9.44 5.49
CA ILE A 70 5.52 8.48 5.32
C ILE A 70 6.40 8.84 4.12
N TYR A 71 5.79 9.16 2.98
CA TYR A 71 6.52 9.58 1.79
C TYR A 71 7.15 10.97 1.95
N TRP A 72 6.49 11.91 2.62
CA TRP A 72 7.06 13.21 2.97
C TRP A 72 8.31 13.07 3.87
N MET A 73 8.27 12.19 4.88
CA MET A 73 9.44 11.88 5.70
C MET A 73 10.57 11.30 4.85
N ALA A 74 10.28 10.32 3.98
CA ALA A 74 11.27 9.75 3.08
C ALA A 74 11.89 10.82 2.16
N ARG A 75 11.08 11.70 1.60
CA ARG A 75 11.55 12.84 0.80
C ARG A 75 12.36 13.85 1.60
N SER A 76 12.13 13.98 2.90
CA SER A 76 12.85 14.91 3.78
C SER A 76 14.26 14.45 4.14
N LEU A 77 14.58 13.16 3.99
CA LEU A 77 15.92 12.61 4.25
C LEU A 77 16.97 13.01 3.19
N GLY A 78 16.55 13.64 2.09
CA GLY A 78 17.44 13.98 0.96
C GLY A 78 17.80 12.75 0.11
N GLY A 79 18.69 12.90 -0.86
CA GLY A 79 19.11 11.82 -1.77
C GLY A 79 18.16 11.54 -2.94
N ASP A 80 18.42 10.45 -3.65
CA ASP A 80 17.60 10.01 -4.79
C ASP A 80 16.19 9.64 -4.34
N LYS A 81 15.22 10.41 -4.81
CA LYS A 81 13.82 10.32 -4.38
C LYS A 81 13.20 8.93 -4.54
N TRP A 82 13.61 8.16 -5.55
CA TRP A 82 13.08 6.82 -5.78
C TRP A 82 13.73 5.78 -4.87
N GLN A 83 15.04 5.89 -4.66
CA GLN A 83 15.77 4.94 -3.80
C GLN A 83 15.35 5.06 -2.33
N VAL A 84 15.16 6.28 -1.83
CA VAL A 84 15.00 6.50 -0.39
C VAL A 84 13.71 5.89 0.18
N TYR A 85 12.56 6.08 -0.49
CA TYR A 85 11.32 5.45 -0.02
C TYR A 85 11.36 3.92 -0.20
N GLN A 86 12.08 3.42 -1.20
CA GLN A 86 12.22 1.97 -1.45
C GLN A 86 13.13 1.31 -0.42
N LEU A 87 14.19 1.99 0.02
CA LEU A 87 15.04 1.56 1.15
C LEU A 87 14.27 1.57 2.46
N LEU A 88 13.43 2.59 2.70
CA LEU A 88 12.52 2.62 3.84
C LEU A 88 11.54 1.42 3.77
N ALA A 89 10.92 1.18 2.63
CA ALA A 89 10.01 0.05 2.42
C ALA A 89 10.70 -1.31 2.64
N LEU A 90 11.97 -1.46 2.21
CA LEU A 90 12.80 -2.64 2.48
C LEU A 90 13.00 -2.84 3.99
N ALA A 91 13.43 -1.79 4.70
CA ALA A 91 13.66 -1.86 6.14
C ALA A 91 12.37 -2.24 6.89
N VAL A 92 11.24 -1.65 6.51
CA VAL A 92 9.93 -1.94 7.08
C VAL A 92 9.49 -3.38 6.75
N ALA A 93 9.71 -3.86 5.53
CA ALA A 93 9.41 -5.24 5.16
C ALA A 93 10.25 -6.25 5.96
N ALA A 94 11.54 -6.00 6.15
CA ALA A 94 12.43 -6.83 6.97
C ALA A 94 11.99 -6.85 8.45
N GLY A 95 11.62 -5.69 9.00
CA GLY A 95 11.07 -5.57 10.34
C GLY A 95 9.76 -6.33 10.51
N THR A 96 8.86 -6.21 9.53
CA THR A 96 7.58 -6.94 9.52
C THR A 96 7.79 -8.44 9.44
N ALA A 97 8.67 -8.91 8.55
CA ALA A 97 9.03 -10.32 8.43
C ALA A 97 9.57 -10.88 9.75
N SER A 98 10.39 -10.10 10.45
CA SER A 98 10.95 -10.48 11.75
C SER A 98 9.84 -10.60 12.80
N LEU A 99 8.90 -9.65 12.83
CA LEU A 99 7.75 -9.71 13.74
C LEU A 99 6.81 -10.88 13.45
N VAL A 100 6.55 -11.17 12.17
CA VAL A 100 5.85 -12.38 11.71
C VAL A 100 6.56 -13.64 12.16
N GLY A 101 7.90 -13.68 12.05
CA GLY A 101 8.71 -14.80 12.52
C GLY A 101 8.60 -15.02 14.02
N LEU A 102 8.64 -13.94 14.81
CA LEU A 102 8.46 -14.01 16.26
C LEU A 102 7.04 -14.47 16.64
N LEU A 103 6.00 -14.01 15.92
CA LEU A 103 4.62 -14.46 16.12
C LEU A 103 4.49 -15.96 15.82
N ALA A 104 5.13 -16.45 14.76
CA ALA A 104 5.12 -17.87 14.40
C ALA A 104 5.82 -18.73 15.46
N GLN A 105 6.95 -18.28 16.01
CA GLN A 105 7.64 -18.97 17.12
C GLN A 105 6.75 -19.10 18.36
N ARG A 106 5.99 -18.04 18.69
CA ARG A 106 5.00 -18.09 19.77
C ARG A 106 3.86 -19.05 19.47
N ALA A 107 3.31 -19.01 18.25
CA ALA A 107 2.23 -19.90 17.84
C ALA A 107 2.63 -21.38 17.86
N ALA A 108 3.89 -21.68 17.54
CA ALA A 108 4.44 -23.03 17.62
C ALA A 108 4.69 -23.52 19.06
N GLY A 109 4.58 -22.66 20.08
CA GLY A 109 4.91 -23.00 21.47
C GLY A 109 6.41 -23.18 21.74
N SER A 110 7.26 -22.87 20.76
CA SER A 110 8.73 -22.94 20.87
C SER A 110 9.31 -21.57 20.54
N ALA A 111 9.39 -20.72 21.57
CA ALA A 111 9.82 -19.33 21.47
C ALA A 111 11.27 -19.14 20.95
N SER A 112 12.03 -20.22 20.76
CA SER A 112 13.43 -20.21 20.34
C SER A 112 13.69 -20.86 18.97
N SER A 113 12.68 -21.39 18.27
CA SER A 113 12.91 -22.03 16.97
C SER A 113 13.16 -21.01 15.86
N LEU A 114 14.43 -20.68 15.64
CA LEU A 114 14.90 -19.82 14.55
C LEU A 114 14.35 -20.29 13.19
N ARG A 115 14.23 -21.61 12.98
CA ARG A 115 13.67 -22.22 11.76
C ARG A 115 12.21 -21.83 11.52
N VAL A 116 11.35 -21.85 12.54
CA VAL A 116 9.95 -21.42 12.44
C VAL A 116 9.88 -19.94 12.03
N GLY A 117 10.70 -19.12 12.69
CA GLY A 117 10.74 -17.68 12.44
C GLY A 117 11.20 -17.34 11.02
N ILE A 118 12.28 -17.97 10.55
CA ILE A 118 12.80 -17.78 9.19
C ILE A 118 11.78 -18.27 8.17
N ALA A 119 11.16 -19.44 8.36
CA ALA A 119 10.15 -19.96 7.44
C ALA A 119 8.96 -19.00 7.29
N ALA A 120 8.41 -18.51 8.40
CA ALA A 120 7.31 -17.55 8.39
C ALA A 120 7.73 -16.21 7.73
N GLY A 121 8.86 -15.64 8.14
CA GLY A 121 9.35 -14.40 7.57
C GLY A 121 9.67 -14.50 6.07
N ALA A 122 10.19 -15.64 5.61
CA ALA A 122 10.45 -15.89 4.19
C ALA A 122 9.14 -16.00 3.39
N VAL A 123 8.12 -16.69 3.90
CA VAL A 123 6.78 -16.70 3.28
C VAL A 123 6.24 -15.28 3.17
N TYR A 124 6.36 -14.46 4.22
CA TYR A 124 5.94 -13.07 4.17
C TYR A 124 6.66 -12.29 3.05
N LEU A 125 8.00 -12.29 3.04
CA LEU A 125 8.78 -11.50 2.09
C LEU A 125 8.57 -11.93 0.63
N VAL A 126 8.50 -13.23 0.35
CA VAL A 126 8.29 -13.74 -1.01
C VAL A 126 6.88 -13.40 -1.50
N TRP A 127 5.84 -13.65 -0.70
CA TRP A 127 4.47 -13.48 -1.17
C TRP A 127 4.02 -12.03 -1.23
N ILE A 128 4.56 -11.12 -0.39
CA ILE A 128 4.29 -9.70 -0.60
C ILE A 128 4.85 -9.21 -1.93
N ALA A 129 6.03 -9.69 -2.35
CA ALA A 129 6.62 -9.29 -3.64
C ALA A 129 5.74 -9.74 -4.83
N LEU A 130 5.19 -10.96 -4.76
CA LEU A 130 4.32 -11.52 -5.79
C LEU A 130 2.94 -10.84 -5.88
N LEU A 131 2.49 -10.19 -4.81
CA LEU A 131 1.19 -9.51 -4.72
C LEU A 131 1.29 -7.99 -4.90
N GLY A 132 2.40 -7.48 -5.45
CA GLY A 132 2.59 -6.04 -5.72
C GLY A 132 3.23 -5.25 -4.57
N GLY A 133 3.73 -5.93 -3.54
CA GLY A 133 4.45 -5.33 -2.41
C GLY A 133 5.95 -5.18 -2.62
N ARG A 134 6.45 -5.15 -3.88
CA ARG A 134 7.88 -4.95 -4.21
C ARG A 134 8.39 -3.55 -3.81
N GLY A 135 7.55 -2.53 -3.98
CA GLY A 135 7.84 -1.14 -3.63
C GLY A 135 7.35 -0.73 -2.24
N GLY A 136 6.87 0.50 -2.15
CA GLY A 136 6.32 1.17 -0.97
C GLY A 136 4.80 1.11 -0.89
N GLN A 137 4.19 0.05 -1.43
CA GLN A 137 2.74 -0.12 -1.37
C GLN A 137 2.19 0.02 0.05
N SER A 138 1.00 0.63 0.19
CA SER A 138 0.44 0.96 1.52
C SER A 138 0.49 -0.17 2.57
N PRO A 139 0.20 -1.46 2.26
CA PRO A 139 0.31 -2.55 3.23
C PRO A 139 1.73 -2.85 3.68
N VAL A 140 2.76 -2.54 2.89
CA VAL A 140 4.15 -2.63 3.36
C VAL A 140 4.35 -1.79 4.62
N PHE A 141 3.70 -0.62 4.70
CA PHE A 141 3.83 0.29 5.84
C PHE A 141 2.88 0.02 7.01
N TYR A 142 1.67 -0.49 6.78
CA TYR A 142 0.74 -0.76 7.89
C TYR A 142 0.73 -2.22 8.37
N ASN A 143 1.19 -3.20 7.58
CA ASN A 143 1.38 -4.57 8.06
C ASN A 143 2.24 -4.69 9.33
N PRO A 144 3.35 -3.94 9.55
CA PRO A 144 4.06 -3.98 10.83
C PRO A 144 3.21 -3.45 11.99
N MET A 145 2.35 -2.46 11.74
CA MET A 145 1.44 -1.93 12.75
C MET A 145 0.39 -2.98 13.14
N MET A 146 -0.17 -3.70 12.15
CA MET A 146 -1.14 -4.78 12.40
C MET A 146 -0.51 -6.02 13.02
N ALA A 147 0.70 -6.42 12.59
CA ALA A 147 1.47 -7.47 13.24
C ALA A 147 1.86 -7.09 14.68
N GLY A 148 2.17 -5.81 14.91
CA GLY A 148 2.43 -5.25 16.24
C GLY A 148 1.18 -5.28 17.12
N ALA A 149 0.03 -4.88 16.57
CA ALA A 149 -1.26 -4.96 17.24
C ALA A 149 -1.63 -6.40 17.58
N ALA A 150 -1.40 -7.36 16.68
CA ALA A 150 -1.59 -8.79 16.94
C ALA A 150 -0.69 -9.28 18.08
N TRP A 151 0.60 -8.89 18.08
CA TRP A 151 1.54 -9.23 19.14
C TRP A 151 1.12 -8.68 20.50
N LEU A 152 0.74 -7.40 20.55
CA LEU A 152 0.28 -6.75 21.78
C LEU A 152 -1.05 -7.31 22.27
N THR A 153 -1.96 -7.64 21.36
CA THR A 153 -3.22 -8.34 21.67
C THR A 153 -2.93 -9.70 22.27
N TRP A 154 -2.01 -10.48 21.67
CA TRP A 154 -1.57 -11.74 22.25
C TRP A 154 -1.04 -11.55 23.67
N ARG A 155 -0.12 -10.61 23.89
CA ARG A 155 0.41 -10.31 25.22
C ARG A 155 -0.68 -9.92 26.21
N ALA A 156 -1.63 -9.10 25.80
CA ALA A 156 -2.77 -8.73 26.63
C ALA A 156 -3.60 -9.97 27.01
N THR A 157 -3.76 -10.93 26.11
CA THR A 157 -4.57 -12.14 26.38
C THR A 157 -3.85 -13.22 27.19
N THR A 158 -2.52 -13.15 27.33
CA THR A 158 -1.72 -14.20 28.00
C THR A 158 -0.93 -13.72 29.21
N ALA A 159 -0.73 -12.41 29.40
CA ALA A 159 0.03 -11.88 30.53
C ALA A 159 -0.91 -11.40 31.64
N GLU A 160 -0.64 -11.79 32.89
CA GLU A 160 -1.42 -11.36 34.06
C GLU A 160 -1.23 -9.86 34.38
N ALA A 161 -0.04 -9.31 34.11
CA ALA A 161 0.26 -7.90 34.35
C ALA A 161 0.06 -7.01 33.11
N HIS A 162 -0.57 -5.84 33.32
CA HIS A 162 -0.73 -4.76 32.32
C HIS A 162 -1.59 -5.10 31.08
N GLN A 163 -2.48 -6.10 31.17
CA GLN A 163 -3.37 -6.52 30.08
C GLN A 163 -4.06 -5.34 29.35
N ARG A 164 -4.64 -4.39 30.10
CA ARG A 164 -5.33 -3.23 29.52
C ARG A 164 -4.40 -2.27 28.77
N ARG A 165 -3.18 -2.04 29.26
CA ARG A 165 -2.21 -1.14 28.61
C ARG A 165 -1.76 -1.71 27.26
N TRP A 166 -1.53 -3.02 27.20
CA TRP A 166 -1.20 -3.70 25.95
C TRP A 166 -2.37 -3.67 24.97
N GLY A 167 -3.61 -3.84 25.45
CA GLY A 167 -4.80 -3.70 24.61
C GLY A 167 -4.98 -2.29 24.03
N ILE A 168 -4.83 -1.25 24.84
CA ILE A 168 -4.87 0.15 24.39
C ILE A 168 -3.78 0.41 23.35
N ALA A 169 -2.54 -0.03 23.60
CA ALA A 169 -1.43 0.12 22.67
C ALA A 169 -1.66 -0.65 21.36
N ALA A 170 -2.27 -1.84 21.40
CA ALA A 170 -2.65 -2.60 20.21
C ALA A 170 -3.66 -1.83 19.36
N MET A 171 -4.68 -1.24 19.99
CA MET A 171 -5.70 -0.46 19.29
C MET A 171 -5.16 0.87 18.77
N LEU A 172 -4.21 1.51 19.46
CA LEU A 172 -3.51 2.68 18.94
C LEU A 172 -2.71 2.35 17.67
N LEU A 173 -2.02 1.20 17.62
CA LEU A 173 -1.35 0.73 16.40
C LEU A 173 -2.36 0.47 15.27
N ALA A 174 -3.51 -0.13 15.57
CA ALA A 174 -4.59 -0.28 14.59
C ALA A 174 -5.11 1.08 14.09
N GLY A 175 -5.23 2.06 14.97
CA GLY A 175 -5.58 3.45 14.62
C GLY A 175 -4.55 4.14 13.72
N LEU A 176 -3.26 3.91 13.96
CA LEU A 176 -2.19 4.38 13.07
C LEU A 176 -2.25 3.69 11.71
N ALA A 177 -2.57 2.40 11.67
CA ALA A 177 -2.77 1.67 10.42
C ALA A 177 -3.96 2.22 9.61
N LEU A 178 -5.04 2.66 10.26
CA LEU A 178 -6.16 3.36 9.61
C LEU A 178 -5.71 4.64 8.92
N GLN A 179 -4.70 5.34 9.45
CA GLN A 179 -4.10 6.52 8.82
C GLN A 179 -3.18 6.20 7.64
N VAL A 180 -2.97 4.92 7.33
CA VAL A 180 -2.28 4.47 6.10
C VAL A 180 -3.29 3.89 5.12
N LYS A 181 -4.23 3.05 5.59
CA LYS A 181 -5.28 2.47 4.77
C LYS A 181 -6.53 2.14 5.61
N PRO A 182 -7.74 2.60 5.22
CA PRO A 182 -8.96 2.35 6.00
C PRO A 182 -9.34 0.87 6.12
N ALA A 183 -8.91 0.05 5.15
CA ALA A 183 -9.13 -1.41 5.17
C ALA A 183 -8.50 -2.12 6.39
N ALA A 184 -7.57 -1.50 7.10
CA ALA A 184 -7.05 -2.04 8.37
C ALA A 184 -8.13 -2.15 9.46
N VAL A 185 -9.30 -1.50 9.27
CA VAL A 185 -10.44 -1.56 10.22
C VAL A 185 -10.88 -2.99 10.50
N PHE A 186 -10.87 -3.89 9.51
CA PHE A 186 -11.34 -5.27 9.69
C PHE A 186 -10.49 -6.02 10.71
N GLU A 187 -9.17 -5.99 10.53
CA GLU A 187 -8.22 -6.61 11.46
C GLU A 187 -8.25 -5.90 12.83
N GLY A 188 -8.34 -4.57 12.86
CA GLY A 188 -8.45 -3.78 14.09
C GLY A 188 -9.70 -4.11 14.92
N VAL A 189 -10.85 -4.27 14.27
CA VAL A 189 -12.10 -4.71 14.91
C VAL A 189 -11.93 -6.10 15.52
N TRP A 190 -11.29 -7.02 14.81
CA TRP A 190 -10.99 -8.34 15.36
C TRP A 190 -10.11 -8.25 16.61
N PHE A 191 -9.05 -7.44 16.60
CA PHE A 191 -8.21 -7.26 17.80
C PHE A 191 -8.99 -6.66 18.98
N GLY A 192 -9.89 -5.71 18.72
CA GLY A 192 -10.81 -5.18 19.73
C GLY A 192 -11.71 -6.27 20.33
N ILE A 193 -12.34 -7.09 19.48
CA ILE A 193 -13.18 -8.23 19.91
C ILE A 193 -12.35 -9.21 20.74
N ALA A 194 -11.17 -9.56 20.27
CA ALA A 194 -10.24 -10.47 20.95
C ALA A 194 -9.90 -9.99 22.37
N LEU A 195 -9.62 -8.69 22.54
CA LEU A 195 -9.32 -8.07 23.83
C LEU A 195 -10.53 -8.08 24.77
N LEU A 196 -11.73 -7.79 24.25
CA LEU A 196 -12.97 -7.80 25.03
C LEU A 196 -13.36 -9.23 25.47
N VAL A 197 -13.21 -10.22 24.59
CA VAL A 197 -13.42 -11.63 24.93
C VAL A 197 -12.43 -12.09 26.01
N ALA A 198 -11.17 -11.67 25.92
CA ALA A 198 -10.17 -11.97 26.95
C ALA A 198 -10.54 -11.35 28.32
N ALA A 199 -10.92 -10.07 28.34
CA ALA A 199 -11.35 -9.39 29.57
C ALA A 199 -12.65 -9.99 30.14
N TRP A 200 -13.54 -10.52 29.29
CA TRP A 200 -14.77 -11.17 29.72
C TRP A 200 -14.48 -12.49 30.46
N ARG A 201 -13.50 -13.26 29.95
CA ARG A 201 -13.09 -14.54 30.52
C ARG A 201 -12.38 -14.39 31.87
N THR A 202 -11.73 -13.25 32.12
CA THR A 202 -11.07 -12.96 33.41
C THR A 202 -12.02 -12.38 34.48
N GLY A 203 -13.31 -12.22 34.16
CA GLY A 203 -14.33 -11.81 35.13
C GLY A 203 -14.49 -10.30 35.33
N GLU A 204 -13.82 -9.45 34.54
CA GLU A 204 -13.84 -7.98 34.68
C GLU A 204 -15.11 -7.31 34.11
N ARG A 205 -16.30 -7.93 34.28
CA ARG A 205 -17.53 -7.52 33.58
C ARG A 205 -17.99 -6.09 33.87
N ARG A 206 -17.79 -5.60 35.11
CA ARG A 206 -18.19 -4.24 35.52
C ARG A 206 -17.36 -3.13 34.86
N ALA A 207 -16.10 -3.41 34.54
CA ALA A 207 -15.21 -2.45 33.89
C ALA A 207 -15.26 -2.52 32.36
N MET A 208 -16.04 -3.46 31.81
CA MET A 208 -16.09 -3.73 30.37
C MET A 208 -16.49 -2.51 29.52
N PRO A 209 -17.53 -1.72 29.88
CA PRO A 209 -17.90 -0.56 29.06
C PRO A 209 -16.79 0.49 29.00
N LEU A 210 -16.14 0.76 30.14
CA LEU A 210 -15.01 1.70 30.21
C LEU A 210 -13.82 1.19 29.39
N TYR A 211 -13.51 -0.11 29.49
CA TYR A 211 -12.43 -0.69 28.71
C TYR A 211 -12.72 -0.64 27.21
N ALA A 212 -13.93 -1.04 26.78
CA ALA A 212 -14.36 -0.93 25.39
C ALA A 212 -14.28 0.52 24.88
N GLY A 213 -14.75 1.49 25.67
CA GLY A 213 -14.61 2.92 25.36
C GLY A 213 -13.16 3.35 25.18
N SER A 214 -12.25 2.88 26.05
CA SER A 214 -10.82 3.18 25.93
C SER A 214 -10.16 2.56 24.69
N LEU A 215 -10.58 1.35 24.30
CA LEU A 215 -10.10 0.68 23.09
C LEU A 215 -10.54 1.42 21.82
N VAL A 216 -11.82 1.81 21.75
CA VAL A 216 -12.37 2.59 20.64
C VAL A 216 -11.72 3.97 20.58
N ALA A 217 -11.57 4.65 21.71
CA ALA A 217 -10.89 5.94 21.78
C ALA A 217 -9.44 5.84 21.27
N ALA A 218 -8.70 4.81 21.69
CA ALA A 218 -7.32 4.60 21.23
C ALA A 218 -7.25 4.33 19.72
N ALA A 219 -8.19 3.55 19.17
CA ALA A 219 -8.26 3.25 17.73
C ALA A 219 -8.63 4.48 16.89
N LEU A 220 -9.54 5.33 17.38
CA LEU A 220 -10.01 6.51 16.66
C LEU A 220 -9.12 7.73 16.85
N LEU A 221 -8.30 7.78 17.90
CA LEU A 221 -7.48 8.94 18.25
C LEU A 221 -6.64 9.46 17.07
N PRO A 222 -5.86 8.64 16.33
CA PRO A 222 -5.07 9.15 15.19
C PRO A 222 -5.94 9.77 14.08
N THR A 223 -7.12 9.18 13.83
CA THR A 223 -8.09 9.67 12.85
C THR A 223 -8.74 10.98 13.29
N LEU A 224 -9.12 11.08 14.57
CA LEU A 224 -9.70 12.30 15.13
C LEU A 224 -8.69 13.45 15.18
N LEU A 225 -7.41 13.16 15.46
CA LEU A 225 -6.34 14.14 15.39
C LEU A 225 -6.13 14.65 13.96
N ALA A 226 -6.08 13.74 12.97
CA ALA A 226 -5.98 14.13 11.56
C ALA A 226 -7.16 15.01 11.14
N PHE A 227 -8.39 14.60 11.46
CA PHE A 227 -9.58 15.41 11.20
C PHE A 227 -9.51 16.79 11.90
N GLY A 228 -9.11 16.82 13.17
CA GLY A 228 -8.99 18.05 13.95
C GLY A 228 -7.99 19.05 13.33
N VAL A 229 -6.86 18.56 12.81
CA VAL A 229 -5.90 19.40 12.07
C VAL A 229 -6.53 19.99 10.82
N TYR A 230 -7.23 19.17 10.00
CA TYR A 230 -7.90 19.66 8.80
C TYR A 230 -9.04 20.63 9.12
N ALA A 231 -9.78 20.40 10.20
CA ALA A 231 -10.81 21.32 10.67
C ALA A 231 -10.21 22.66 11.12
N ALA A 232 -9.10 22.64 11.85
CA ALA A 232 -8.41 23.84 12.32
C ALA A 232 -7.89 24.74 11.18
N ILE A 233 -7.52 24.15 10.04
CA ILE A 233 -7.09 24.89 8.84
C ILE A 233 -8.21 25.15 7.82
N GLY A 234 -9.48 24.91 8.18
CA GLY A 234 -10.64 25.21 7.32
C GLY A 234 -10.93 24.20 6.22
N HIS A 235 -10.40 22.98 6.32
CA HIS A 235 -10.50 21.92 5.30
C HIS A 235 -11.17 20.63 5.81
N ALA A 236 -12.06 20.74 6.81
CA ALA A 236 -12.83 19.62 7.35
C ALA A 236 -13.59 18.86 6.26
N ASP A 237 -14.28 19.57 5.35
CA ASP A 237 -15.09 18.96 4.29
C ASP A 237 -14.24 18.18 3.27
N ALA A 238 -13.06 18.72 2.92
CA ALA A 238 -12.14 18.05 2.00
C ALA A 238 -11.62 16.74 2.62
N TRP A 239 -11.24 16.77 3.90
CA TRP A 239 -10.81 15.58 4.62
C TRP A 239 -11.94 14.56 4.73
N TRP A 240 -13.15 15.00 5.12
CA TRP A 240 -14.32 14.13 5.29
C TRP A 240 -14.72 13.47 3.98
N PHE A 241 -14.73 14.24 2.89
CA PHE A 241 -15.02 13.71 1.58
C PHE A 241 -14.01 12.64 1.17
N ALA A 242 -12.71 12.92 1.29
CA ALA A 242 -11.66 12.00 0.85
C ALA A 242 -11.59 10.71 1.68
N ASN A 243 -11.70 10.83 3.01
CA ASN A 243 -11.47 9.71 3.93
C ASN A 243 -12.72 8.90 4.27
N VAL A 244 -13.90 9.51 4.19
CA VAL A 244 -15.16 8.87 4.60
C VAL A 244 -16.08 8.68 3.41
N ARG A 245 -16.45 9.76 2.69
CA ARG A 245 -17.52 9.68 1.68
C ARG A 245 -17.08 9.03 0.37
N SER A 246 -15.88 9.34 -0.12
CA SER A 246 -15.39 8.97 -1.46
C SER A 246 -15.49 7.47 -1.73
N ILE A 247 -15.12 6.62 -0.76
CA ILE A 247 -15.08 5.17 -0.96
C ILE A 247 -16.46 4.58 -1.25
N PHE A 248 -17.52 5.10 -0.61
CA PHE A 248 -18.89 4.64 -0.80
C PHE A 248 -19.52 5.13 -2.11
N LEU A 249 -18.94 6.16 -2.72
CA LEU A 249 -19.40 6.69 -3.99
C LEU A 249 -18.79 5.95 -5.18
N ARG A 250 -17.70 5.20 -4.97
CA ARG A 250 -17.04 4.46 -6.05
C ARG A 250 -17.95 3.35 -6.55
N ALA A 251 -18.25 3.36 -7.84
CA ALA A 251 -19.11 2.37 -8.46
C ALA A 251 -18.30 1.21 -9.02
N THR A 252 -18.72 -0.04 -8.77
CA THR A 252 -18.24 -1.19 -9.56
C THR A 252 -18.90 -1.12 -10.93
N THR A 253 -18.11 -0.96 -11.98
CA THR A 253 -18.64 -0.81 -13.35
C THR A 253 -18.66 -2.14 -14.11
N PRO A 254 -19.67 -2.38 -14.97
CA PRO A 254 -19.64 -3.50 -15.91
C PRO A 254 -18.33 -3.53 -16.70
N GLY A 255 -17.71 -4.72 -16.78
CA GLY A 255 -16.40 -4.89 -17.43
C GLY A 255 -15.19 -4.83 -16.48
N GLU A 256 -15.37 -4.59 -15.18
CA GLU A 256 -14.28 -4.80 -14.22
C GLU A 256 -13.94 -6.29 -14.08
N HIS A 257 -12.66 -6.64 -14.25
CA HIS A 257 -12.14 -8.02 -14.16
C HIS A 257 -12.00 -8.52 -12.71
N ALA A 258 -12.97 -8.26 -11.85
CA ALA A 258 -12.90 -8.60 -10.42
C ALA A 258 -12.71 -10.11 -10.19
N ALA A 259 -13.47 -10.96 -10.88
CA ALA A 259 -13.35 -12.41 -10.77
C ALA A 259 -11.97 -12.94 -11.21
N MET A 260 -11.42 -12.39 -12.31
CA MET A 260 -10.09 -12.77 -12.79
C MET A 260 -9.00 -12.35 -11.81
N ARG A 261 -9.09 -11.14 -11.24
CA ARG A 261 -8.13 -10.67 -10.23
C ARG A 261 -8.20 -11.50 -8.95
N LEU A 262 -9.41 -11.81 -8.47
CA LEU A 262 -9.60 -12.69 -7.33
C LEU A 262 -9.06 -14.11 -7.61
N GLY A 263 -9.26 -14.63 -8.82
CA GLY A 263 -8.68 -15.90 -9.27
C GLY A 263 -7.15 -15.87 -9.27
N GLY A 264 -6.55 -14.78 -9.74
CA GLY A 264 -5.10 -14.55 -9.70
C GLY A 264 -4.56 -14.51 -8.27
N ILE A 265 -5.20 -13.76 -7.36
CA ILE A 265 -4.87 -13.74 -5.94
C ILE A 265 -4.96 -15.14 -5.33
N THR A 266 -6.04 -15.86 -5.63
CA THR A 266 -6.28 -17.24 -5.15
C THR A 266 -5.18 -18.18 -5.62
N LEU A 267 -4.78 -18.09 -6.89
CA LEU A 267 -3.69 -18.91 -7.46
C LEU A 267 -2.36 -18.62 -6.75
N VAL A 268 -2.01 -17.34 -6.57
CA VAL A 268 -0.77 -16.94 -5.89
C VAL A 268 -0.75 -17.40 -4.43
N LEU A 269 -1.89 -17.36 -3.74
CA LEU A 269 -2.00 -17.74 -2.32
C LEU A 269 -2.30 -19.22 -2.08
N LEU A 270 -2.60 -20.02 -3.10
CA LEU A 270 -3.07 -21.41 -2.95
C LEU A 270 -2.14 -22.25 -2.05
N VAL A 271 -0.85 -22.26 -2.36
CA VAL A 271 0.14 -23.05 -1.61
C VAL A 271 0.34 -22.53 -0.17
N PRO A 272 0.72 -21.26 0.07
CA PRO A 272 0.93 -20.81 1.44
C PRO A 272 -0.35 -20.83 2.27
N PHE A 273 -1.53 -20.61 1.68
CA PHE A 273 -2.81 -20.71 2.38
C PHE A 273 -3.12 -22.15 2.80
N THR A 274 -2.95 -23.13 1.91
CA THR A 274 -3.15 -24.55 2.25
C THR A 274 -2.22 -24.99 3.37
N VAL A 275 -0.95 -24.57 3.31
CA VAL A 275 0.03 -24.86 4.37
C VAL A 275 -0.30 -24.11 5.66
N ALA A 276 -0.87 -22.90 5.60
CA ALA A 276 -1.38 -22.17 6.75
C ALA A 276 -2.56 -22.88 7.42
N VAL A 277 -3.47 -23.53 6.68
CA VAL A 277 -4.55 -24.33 7.27
C VAL A 277 -3.99 -25.51 8.08
N VAL A 278 -2.99 -26.20 7.55
CA VAL A 278 -2.25 -27.24 8.27
C VAL A 278 -1.54 -26.65 9.50
N GLY A 279 -0.98 -25.46 9.37
CA GLY A 279 -0.32 -24.71 10.44
C GLY A 279 -1.27 -24.35 11.57
N LEU A 280 -2.51 -23.97 11.25
CA LEU A 280 -3.55 -23.69 12.22
C LEU A 280 -3.90 -24.93 13.04
N ALA A 281 -3.96 -26.10 12.40
CA ALA A 281 -4.18 -27.37 13.09
C ALA A 281 -3.04 -27.72 14.06
N ARG A 282 -1.82 -27.25 13.78
CA ARG A 282 -0.60 -27.54 14.55
C ARG A 282 -0.18 -26.44 15.52
N ALA A 283 -0.76 -25.25 15.43
CA ALA A 283 -0.45 -24.16 16.36
C ALA A 283 -0.81 -24.59 17.78
N ALA A 284 0.17 -24.45 18.68
CA ALA A 284 0.08 -24.84 20.08
C ALA A 284 -0.58 -23.74 20.93
N GLN A 285 -0.41 -22.48 20.53
CA GLN A 285 -0.90 -21.31 21.27
C GLN A 285 -1.57 -20.31 20.33
N GLY A 286 -2.48 -19.49 20.87
CA GLY A 286 -3.14 -18.37 20.16
C GLY A 286 -3.84 -18.71 18.85
N ARG A 287 -4.21 -19.99 18.63
CA ARG A 287 -4.93 -20.47 17.43
C ARG A 287 -6.15 -19.62 17.12
N TRP A 288 -6.97 -19.34 18.14
CA TRP A 288 -8.20 -18.57 18.00
C TRP A 288 -7.92 -17.14 17.52
N LEU A 289 -6.86 -16.51 18.06
CA LEU A 289 -6.48 -15.14 17.74
C LEU A 289 -6.01 -15.04 16.29
N ILE A 290 -5.14 -15.95 15.86
CA ILE A 290 -4.62 -15.94 14.48
C ILE A 290 -5.69 -16.36 13.47
N ALA A 291 -6.55 -17.32 13.81
CA ALA A 291 -7.65 -17.75 12.94
C ALA A 291 -8.64 -16.62 12.69
N GLY A 292 -9.10 -15.93 13.74
CA GLY A 292 -9.98 -14.79 13.57
C GLY A 292 -9.29 -13.61 12.86
N TRP A 293 -7.98 -13.46 13.03
CA TRP A 293 -7.20 -12.46 12.30
C TRP A 293 -7.14 -12.78 10.80
N LEU A 294 -6.90 -14.05 10.43
CA LEU A 294 -6.98 -14.52 9.05
C LEU A 294 -8.37 -14.28 8.46
N ILE A 295 -9.44 -14.61 9.19
CA ILE A 295 -10.82 -14.38 8.75
C ILE A 295 -11.09 -12.89 8.55
N ALA A 296 -10.64 -12.03 9.47
CA ALA A 296 -10.80 -10.59 9.37
C ALA A 296 -10.05 -10.01 8.16
N ALA A 297 -8.83 -10.49 7.88
CA ALA A 297 -8.09 -10.10 6.68
C ALA A 297 -8.77 -10.58 5.38
N ILE A 298 -9.39 -11.77 5.38
CA ILE A 298 -10.21 -12.26 4.25
C ILE A 298 -11.43 -11.37 4.05
N ALA A 299 -12.15 -11.03 5.12
CA ALA A 299 -13.27 -10.11 5.05
C ALA A 299 -12.84 -8.75 4.50
N GLY A 300 -11.68 -8.22 4.91
CA GLY A 300 -11.14 -6.98 4.39
C GLY A 300 -10.81 -7.01 2.88
N LEU A 301 -10.28 -8.13 2.38
CA LEU A 301 -10.07 -8.32 0.93
C LEU A 301 -11.42 -8.36 0.19
N LEU A 302 -12.37 -9.16 0.66
CA LEU A 302 -13.63 -9.42 -0.03
C LEU A 302 -14.60 -8.23 0.03
N ALA A 303 -14.46 -7.35 1.03
CA ALA A 303 -15.32 -6.18 1.17
C ALA A 303 -15.04 -5.07 0.15
N ILE A 304 -13.89 -5.09 -0.53
CA ILE A 304 -13.44 -3.96 -1.37
C ILE A 304 -13.11 -4.45 -2.80
N PRO A 305 -14.10 -4.55 -3.70
CA PRO A 305 -13.84 -4.74 -5.13
C PRO A 305 -13.07 -3.52 -5.71
N PRO A 306 -12.36 -3.67 -6.85
CA PRO A 306 -12.30 -4.85 -7.73
C PRO A 306 -11.06 -5.75 -7.49
N TYR A 307 -10.62 -5.93 -6.23
CA TYR A 307 -9.61 -6.91 -5.80
C TYR A 307 -8.24 -6.81 -6.50
N PHE A 308 -7.62 -5.63 -6.55
CA PHE A 308 -6.24 -5.52 -7.03
C PHE A 308 -5.30 -6.39 -6.18
N ASN A 309 -4.23 -6.95 -6.78
CA ASN A 309 -3.32 -7.90 -6.11
C ASN A 309 -2.83 -7.38 -4.74
N HIS A 310 -2.49 -6.09 -4.66
CA HIS A 310 -1.98 -5.47 -3.43
C HIS A 310 -3.04 -5.36 -2.31
N TYR A 311 -4.32 -5.66 -2.58
CA TYR A 311 -5.35 -5.76 -1.54
C TYR A 311 -5.17 -7.03 -0.69
N ALA A 312 -4.48 -8.05 -1.21
CA ALA A 312 -4.21 -9.30 -0.51
C ALA A 312 -2.96 -9.25 0.38
N LEU A 313 -2.15 -8.19 0.34
CA LEU A 313 -0.94 -8.08 1.16
C LEU A 313 -1.17 -8.26 2.69
N PRO A 314 -2.28 -7.81 3.28
CA PRO A 314 -2.55 -8.05 4.71
C PRO A 314 -2.79 -9.51 5.04
N LEU A 315 -3.40 -10.29 4.12
CA LEU A 315 -3.62 -11.72 4.30
C LEU A 315 -2.32 -12.49 4.49
N VAL A 316 -1.26 -12.04 3.82
CA VAL A 316 0.05 -12.69 3.88
C VAL A 316 0.58 -12.73 5.31
N VAL A 317 0.23 -11.77 6.17
CA VAL A 317 0.72 -11.70 7.55
C VAL A 317 0.26 -12.90 8.39
N PRO A 318 -1.06 -13.14 8.62
CA PRO A 318 -1.51 -14.33 9.35
C PRO A 318 -1.24 -15.63 8.60
N ILE A 319 -1.28 -15.64 7.26
CA ILE A 319 -0.91 -16.83 6.46
C ILE A 319 0.53 -17.23 6.75
N ALA A 320 1.47 -16.28 6.71
CA ALA A 320 2.89 -16.53 6.94
C ALA A 320 3.17 -17.05 8.36
N VAL A 321 2.49 -16.48 9.37
CA VAL A 321 2.58 -16.97 10.76
C VAL A 321 2.22 -18.45 10.84
N LEU A 322 1.06 -18.83 10.30
CA LEU A 322 0.57 -20.22 10.34
C LEU A 322 1.40 -21.15 9.44
N ALA A 323 1.75 -20.72 8.23
CA ALA A 323 2.54 -21.52 7.30
C ALA A 323 3.91 -21.86 7.89
N GLY A 324 4.57 -20.91 8.57
CA GLY A 324 5.84 -21.16 9.25
C GLY A 324 5.74 -22.24 10.35
N VAL A 325 4.61 -22.31 11.08
CA VAL A 325 4.35 -23.39 12.05
C VAL A 325 4.30 -24.76 11.36
N ALA A 326 3.58 -24.87 10.24
CA ALA A 326 3.48 -26.14 9.50
C ALA A 326 4.80 -26.55 8.85
N MET A 327 5.53 -25.61 8.23
CA MET A 327 6.80 -25.86 7.56
C MET A 327 7.85 -26.41 8.53
N ALA A 328 7.95 -25.82 9.73
CA ALA A 328 8.90 -26.30 10.73
C ALA A 328 8.60 -27.73 11.22
N ALA A 329 7.34 -28.15 11.19
CA ALA A 329 6.92 -29.51 11.54
C ALA A 329 7.04 -30.51 10.39
N SER A 330 7.24 -30.06 9.14
CA SER A 330 7.23 -30.93 7.97
C SER A 330 8.17 -30.45 6.86
N ARG A 331 9.24 -31.22 6.62
CA ARG A 331 10.18 -30.98 5.50
C ARG A 331 9.49 -30.99 4.12
N PRO A 332 8.58 -31.93 3.80
CA PRO A 332 7.84 -31.88 2.54
C PRO A 332 7.06 -30.57 2.33
N LEU A 333 6.39 -30.06 3.37
CA LEU A 333 5.67 -28.78 3.26
C LEU A 333 6.63 -27.60 3.06
N THR A 334 7.81 -27.64 3.68
CA THR A 334 8.87 -26.65 3.44
C THR A 334 9.31 -26.64 1.98
N TRP A 335 9.57 -27.82 1.40
CA TRP A 335 9.95 -27.94 -0.01
C TRP A 335 8.84 -27.51 -0.96
N LEU A 336 7.59 -27.86 -0.66
CA LEU A 336 6.43 -27.43 -1.46
C LEU A 336 6.33 -25.90 -1.51
N VAL A 337 6.40 -25.23 -0.36
CA VAL A 337 6.35 -23.76 -0.28
C VAL A 337 7.57 -23.14 -0.98
N ALA A 338 8.77 -23.67 -0.73
CA ALA A 338 9.98 -23.17 -1.37
C ALA A 338 9.94 -23.30 -2.90
N ALA A 339 9.50 -24.45 -3.42
CA ALA A 339 9.36 -24.69 -4.86
C ALA A 339 8.27 -23.80 -5.47
N ALA A 340 7.13 -23.63 -4.81
CA ALA A 340 6.06 -22.74 -5.26
C ALA A 340 6.52 -21.28 -5.30
N GLY A 341 7.20 -20.82 -4.24
CA GLY A 341 7.75 -19.47 -4.17
C GLY A 341 8.82 -19.21 -5.24
N ALA A 342 9.76 -20.14 -5.42
CA ALA A 342 10.80 -20.05 -6.44
C ALA A 342 10.21 -20.07 -7.86
N GLY A 343 9.24 -20.95 -8.12
CA GLY A 343 8.54 -21.02 -9.40
C GLY A 343 7.77 -19.72 -9.71
N MET A 344 7.02 -19.19 -8.74
CA MET A 344 6.29 -17.93 -8.90
C MET A 344 7.21 -16.73 -9.11
N LEU A 345 8.33 -16.67 -8.38
CA LEU A 345 9.36 -15.64 -8.60
C LEU A 345 9.92 -15.73 -10.01
N LEU A 346 10.27 -16.93 -10.48
CA LEU A 346 10.74 -17.15 -11.85
C LEU A 346 9.70 -16.70 -12.88
N PHE A 347 8.44 -17.11 -12.73
CA PHE A 347 7.35 -16.72 -13.63
C PHE A 347 7.05 -15.22 -13.61
N SER A 348 7.28 -14.56 -12.46
CA SER A 348 7.14 -13.11 -12.37
C SER A 348 8.23 -12.35 -13.13
N GLY A 349 9.34 -13.01 -13.49
CA GLY A 349 10.51 -12.40 -14.13
C GLY A 349 11.63 -12.00 -13.16
N TYR A 350 11.55 -12.41 -11.89
CA TYR A 350 12.60 -12.16 -10.89
C TYR A 350 13.93 -12.80 -11.35
N PRO A 351 15.11 -12.13 -11.19
CA PRO A 351 15.34 -10.89 -10.44
C PRO A 351 15.22 -9.61 -11.27
N HIS A 352 14.38 -9.55 -12.31
CA HIS A 352 14.04 -8.28 -12.99
C HIS A 352 15.27 -7.54 -13.55
N LEU A 353 16.28 -8.30 -13.97
CA LEU A 353 17.58 -7.73 -14.37
C LEU A 353 17.42 -6.72 -15.50
N GLY A 354 17.91 -5.51 -15.27
CA GLY A 354 17.88 -4.42 -16.25
C GLY A 354 16.58 -3.61 -16.27
N GLU A 355 15.52 -3.99 -15.53
CA GLU A 355 14.28 -3.20 -15.44
C GLU A 355 14.55 -1.79 -14.89
N THR A 356 15.30 -1.69 -13.79
CA THR A 356 15.59 -0.40 -13.14
C THR A 356 16.38 0.57 -14.05
N PRO A 357 17.53 0.20 -14.63
CA PRO A 357 18.21 1.07 -15.59
C PRO A 357 17.35 1.43 -16.80
N ARG A 358 16.54 0.49 -17.31
CA ARG A 358 15.62 0.74 -18.43
C ARG A 358 14.55 1.76 -18.06
N ALA A 359 13.91 1.60 -16.90
CA ALA A 359 12.89 2.51 -16.38
C ALA A 359 13.46 3.92 -16.19
N ARG A 360 14.65 4.05 -15.60
CA ARG A 360 15.34 5.36 -15.48
C ARG A 360 15.60 6.01 -16.82
N ARG A 361 16.12 5.27 -17.81
CA ARG A 361 16.32 5.80 -19.17
C ARG A 361 15.01 6.23 -19.83
N GLN A 362 13.94 5.44 -19.67
CA GLN A 362 12.63 5.77 -20.21
C GLN A 362 12.04 7.03 -19.58
N VAL A 363 12.12 7.18 -18.25
CA VAL A 363 11.66 8.39 -17.56
C VAL A 363 12.51 9.60 -17.93
N ALA A 364 13.84 9.47 -18.00
CA ALA A 364 14.72 10.56 -18.41
C ALA A 364 14.42 11.03 -19.85
N ALA A 365 14.23 10.10 -20.80
CA ALA A 365 13.85 10.43 -22.16
C ALA A 365 12.46 11.09 -22.24
N ALA A 366 11.50 10.61 -21.44
CA ALA A 366 10.17 11.21 -21.33
C ALA A 366 10.23 12.66 -20.83
N VAL A 367 10.99 12.90 -19.76
CA VAL A 367 11.18 14.23 -19.17
C VAL A 367 11.88 15.16 -20.14
N ALA A 368 12.93 14.70 -20.83
CA ALA A 368 13.62 15.50 -21.84
C ALA A 368 12.68 15.92 -22.99
N LEU A 369 11.85 15.00 -23.48
CA LEU A 369 10.86 15.28 -24.51
C LEU A 369 9.79 16.28 -24.03
N VAL A 370 9.26 16.09 -22.81
CA VAL A 370 8.28 17.00 -22.22
C VAL A 370 8.87 18.39 -22.00
N ASN A 371 10.06 18.49 -21.39
CA ASN A 371 10.71 19.78 -21.09
C ASN A 371 11.09 20.57 -22.34
N ARG A 372 11.40 19.89 -23.45
CA ARG A 372 11.68 20.56 -24.74
C ARG A 372 10.53 21.43 -25.23
N TYR A 373 9.29 21.06 -24.93
CA TYR A 373 8.10 21.76 -25.43
C TYR A 373 7.32 22.50 -24.34
N ARG A 374 7.46 22.15 -23.05
CA ARG A 374 6.67 22.77 -21.97
C ARG A 374 7.11 24.18 -21.62
N GLY A 375 8.39 24.51 -21.79
CA GLY A 375 8.96 25.76 -21.28
C GLY A 375 8.69 25.91 -19.78
N ALA A 376 8.13 27.05 -19.37
CA ALA A 376 7.73 27.32 -17.98
C ALA A 376 6.29 26.86 -17.64
N GLY A 377 5.52 26.33 -18.60
CA GLY A 377 4.13 25.93 -18.37
C GLY A 377 3.98 24.52 -17.77
N CYS A 378 2.74 24.17 -17.44
CA CYS A 378 2.39 22.86 -16.86
C CYS A 378 2.24 21.78 -17.93
N LEU A 379 2.80 20.60 -17.65
CA LEU A 379 2.40 19.34 -18.27
C LEU A 379 0.96 19.01 -17.88
N PHE A 380 0.18 18.45 -18.81
CA PHE A 380 -1.02 17.69 -18.47
C PHE A 380 -0.83 16.21 -18.86
N ALA A 381 -0.74 15.34 -17.85
CA ALA A 381 -0.72 13.90 -18.02
C ALA A 381 -2.17 13.37 -18.02
N PHE A 382 -2.67 12.98 -19.19
CA PHE A 382 -3.99 12.42 -19.39
C PHE A 382 -3.87 10.92 -19.66
N SER A 383 -4.36 10.07 -18.73
CA SER A 383 -4.13 8.61 -18.78
C SER A 383 -2.64 8.24 -18.86
N ALA A 384 -1.80 9.03 -18.19
CA ALA A 384 -0.35 8.83 -18.19
C ALA A 384 0.23 8.91 -16.77
N PRO A 385 1.37 8.26 -16.50
CA PRO A 385 1.78 7.98 -15.12
C PRO A 385 2.21 9.24 -14.33
N PRO A 386 1.88 9.35 -13.02
CA PRO A 386 2.20 10.50 -12.19
C PRO A 386 3.69 10.83 -12.07
N VAL A 387 4.58 9.84 -12.29
CA VAL A 387 6.03 10.03 -12.29
C VAL A 387 6.48 11.17 -13.22
N LEU A 388 5.72 11.47 -14.28
CA LEU A 388 6.04 12.57 -15.18
C LEU A 388 6.02 13.93 -14.47
N TYR A 389 5.10 14.16 -13.54
CA TYR A 389 5.04 15.42 -12.78
C TYR A 389 6.21 15.56 -11.83
N GLU A 390 6.52 14.48 -11.12
CA GLU A 390 7.57 14.41 -10.11
C GLU A 390 8.97 14.47 -10.75
N ALA A 391 9.17 13.78 -11.87
CA ALA A 391 10.46 13.72 -12.57
C ALA A 391 10.76 14.96 -13.44
N SER A 392 9.74 15.63 -13.98
CA SER A 392 9.92 16.86 -14.78
C SER A 392 9.85 18.15 -13.98
N ASP A 393 9.51 18.07 -12.69
CA ASP A 393 9.18 19.20 -11.82
C ASP A 393 8.10 20.11 -12.45
N SER A 394 7.05 19.49 -12.95
CA SER A 394 5.92 20.22 -13.53
C SER A 394 4.88 20.57 -12.47
N CYS A 395 4.31 21.77 -12.56
CA CYS A 395 3.05 22.11 -11.89
C CYS A 395 1.93 21.14 -12.29
N LEU A 396 0.91 21.07 -11.44
CA LEU A 396 -0.30 20.28 -11.67
C LEU A 396 -1.39 21.19 -12.23
N PRO A 397 -1.88 20.98 -13.45
CA PRO A 397 -2.96 21.80 -14.01
C PRO A 397 -4.32 21.52 -13.35
N THR A 398 -4.38 20.51 -12.48
CA THR A 398 -5.56 20.00 -11.79
C THR A 398 -5.17 19.31 -10.48
N ARG A 399 -6.07 19.26 -9.50
CA ARG A 399 -5.83 18.54 -8.23
C ARG A 399 -5.86 17.01 -8.37
N TRP A 400 -6.25 16.44 -9.51
CA TRP A 400 -6.33 14.98 -9.71
C TRP A 400 -5.21 14.47 -10.65
N PRO A 401 -3.96 14.35 -10.18
CA PRO A 401 -2.83 13.95 -11.03
C PRO A 401 -2.76 12.44 -11.30
N PHE A 402 -3.57 11.63 -10.62
CA PHE A 402 -3.60 10.18 -10.83
C PHE A 402 -4.36 9.83 -12.11
N GLU A 403 -3.76 8.99 -12.95
CA GLU A 403 -4.19 8.77 -14.34
C GLU A 403 -5.64 8.28 -14.49
N THR A 404 -6.18 7.61 -13.45
CA THR A 404 -7.51 7.00 -13.47
C THR A 404 -8.62 7.89 -12.91
N HIS A 405 -8.30 8.92 -12.10
CA HIS A 405 -9.32 9.73 -11.43
C HIS A 405 -10.24 10.43 -12.44
N LEU A 406 -9.68 11.05 -13.47
CA LEU A 406 -10.46 11.81 -14.45
C LEU A 406 -10.97 10.96 -15.64
N THR A 407 -10.69 9.66 -15.66
CA THR A 407 -10.84 8.85 -16.88
C THR A 407 -11.70 7.60 -16.67
N LEU A 408 -11.67 6.99 -15.48
CA LEU A 408 -12.49 5.82 -15.16
C LEU A 408 -13.92 6.20 -14.79
N LEU A 409 -14.88 5.41 -15.30
CA LEU A 409 -16.30 5.56 -14.94
C LEU A 409 -16.55 5.30 -13.46
N ALA A 410 -15.85 4.32 -12.88
CA ALA A 410 -15.93 3.96 -11.47
C ALA A 410 -15.55 5.12 -10.52
N GLU A 411 -14.69 6.03 -10.99
CA GLU A 411 -14.14 7.13 -10.21
C GLU A 411 -14.99 8.40 -10.31
N ALA A 412 -15.71 8.61 -11.42
CA ALA A 412 -16.47 9.83 -11.68
C ALA A 412 -17.36 10.33 -10.51
N PRO A 413 -18.17 9.50 -9.83
CA PRO A 413 -18.96 9.94 -8.68
C PRO A 413 -18.14 10.16 -7.40
N ALA A 414 -16.91 9.63 -7.32
CA ALA A 414 -16.16 9.44 -6.09
C ALA A 414 -15.02 10.43 -5.86
N ILE A 415 -14.74 11.30 -6.84
CA ILE A 415 -13.60 12.24 -6.77
C ILE A 415 -13.98 13.70 -6.44
N GLY A 416 -15.28 13.98 -6.34
CA GLY A 416 -15.81 15.29 -5.92
C GLY A 416 -15.77 16.35 -7.01
N VAL A 417 -15.64 15.96 -8.28
CA VAL A 417 -15.77 16.82 -9.46
C VAL A 417 -16.38 16.02 -10.61
N ASN A 418 -17.00 16.70 -11.58
CA ASN A 418 -17.34 16.09 -12.85
C ASN A 418 -16.07 15.95 -13.72
N PRO A 419 -15.61 14.71 -14.05
CA PRO A 419 -14.37 14.53 -14.81
C PRO A 419 -14.37 15.20 -16.17
N ARG A 420 -15.49 15.18 -16.91
CA ARG A 420 -15.60 15.82 -18.24
C ARG A 420 -15.40 17.32 -18.13
N ALA A 421 -16.05 17.95 -17.15
CA ALA A 421 -15.93 19.38 -16.93
C ALA A 421 -14.51 19.78 -16.52
N GLU A 422 -13.88 18.99 -15.65
CA GLU A 422 -12.51 19.27 -15.20
C GLU A 422 -11.48 19.09 -16.31
N VAL A 423 -11.58 18.02 -17.11
CA VAL A 423 -10.72 17.83 -18.29
C VAL A 423 -10.93 18.96 -19.29
N ALA A 424 -12.18 19.36 -19.56
CA ALA A 424 -12.47 20.50 -20.44
C ALA A 424 -11.85 21.81 -19.91
N ARG A 425 -11.93 22.06 -18.60
CA ARG A 425 -11.31 23.23 -17.94
C ARG A 425 -9.78 23.23 -18.11
N VAL A 426 -9.14 22.08 -17.90
CA VAL A 426 -7.69 21.93 -18.10
C VAL A 426 -7.30 22.14 -19.56
N LEU A 427 -8.05 21.59 -20.50
CA LEU A 427 -7.78 21.77 -21.93
C LEU A 427 -8.00 23.22 -22.38
N ALA A 428 -8.94 23.94 -21.78
CA ALA A 428 -9.24 25.34 -22.09
C ALA A 428 -8.08 26.29 -21.73
N VAL A 429 -7.27 25.97 -20.71
CA VAL A 429 -6.05 26.73 -20.38
C VAL A 429 -4.86 26.38 -21.28
N ARG A 430 -5.07 25.50 -22.28
CA ARG A 430 -4.11 25.14 -23.34
C ARG A 430 -2.71 24.82 -22.80
N PRO A 431 -2.55 23.79 -21.93
CA PRO A 431 -1.25 23.40 -21.42
C PRO A 431 -0.28 23.18 -22.57
N PRO A 432 0.97 23.66 -22.50
CA PRO A 432 1.91 23.63 -23.64
C PRO A 432 2.24 22.20 -24.08
N VAL A 433 2.18 21.24 -23.15
CA VAL A 433 2.42 19.82 -23.41
C VAL A 433 1.33 18.99 -22.76
N ILE A 434 0.78 18.06 -23.53
CA ILE A 434 -0.13 17.01 -23.06
C ILE A 434 0.53 15.65 -23.34
N VAL A 435 0.63 14.80 -22.33
CA VAL A 435 1.00 13.39 -22.52
C VAL A 435 -0.27 12.58 -22.40
N ALA A 436 -0.74 12.05 -23.53
CA ALA A 436 -2.02 11.33 -23.60
C ALA A 436 -1.77 9.83 -23.82
N GLY A 437 -2.14 9.03 -22.82
CA GLY A 437 -2.09 7.57 -22.89
C GLY A 437 -3.36 6.96 -23.47
N ARG A 438 -3.30 5.64 -23.68
CA ARG A 438 -4.46 4.85 -24.08
C ARG A 438 -5.44 4.69 -22.92
N ALA A 439 -6.69 4.39 -23.25
CA ALA A 439 -7.66 4.07 -22.23
C ALA A 439 -7.35 2.74 -21.53
N ILE A 440 -7.48 2.71 -20.20
CA ILE A 440 -7.23 1.54 -19.36
C ILE A 440 -8.51 1.28 -18.55
N GLY A 441 -9.08 0.07 -18.66
CA GLY A 441 -10.29 -0.31 -17.93
C GLY A 441 -11.59 0.34 -18.45
N PRO A 442 -12.71 0.26 -17.71
CA PRO A 442 -13.97 0.90 -18.08
C PRO A 442 -13.88 2.43 -17.96
N PHE A 443 -13.65 3.10 -19.10
CA PHE A 443 -13.44 4.54 -19.20
C PHE A 443 -14.65 5.29 -19.74
N ASP A 444 -14.68 6.61 -19.54
CA ASP A 444 -15.71 7.47 -20.13
C ASP A 444 -15.36 7.83 -21.59
N PRO A 445 -16.03 7.27 -22.62
CA PRO A 445 -15.65 7.50 -24.00
C PRO A 445 -15.82 8.96 -24.43
N ALA A 446 -16.72 9.72 -23.79
CA ALA A 446 -16.91 11.13 -24.12
C ALA A 446 -15.70 11.98 -23.69
N VAL A 447 -15.06 11.66 -22.56
CA VAL A 447 -13.85 12.37 -22.11
C VAL A 447 -12.70 12.15 -23.11
N TYR A 448 -12.53 10.91 -23.58
CA TYR A 448 -11.48 10.58 -24.55
C TYR A 448 -11.76 11.20 -25.92
N ALA A 449 -13.00 11.14 -26.40
CA ALA A 449 -13.39 11.74 -27.67
C ALA A 449 -13.20 13.27 -27.66
N ALA A 450 -13.61 13.95 -26.58
CA ALA A 450 -13.42 15.39 -26.42
C ALA A 450 -11.92 15.75 -26.36
N THR A 451 -11.13 14.98 -25.61
CA THR A 451 -9.67 15.18 -25.54
C THR A 451 -9.01 14.97 -26.90
N ALA A 452 -9.35 13.90 -27.61
CA ALA A 452 -8.83 13.61 -28.94
C ALA A 452 -9.17 14.72 -29.95
N ALA A 453 -10.39 15.28 -29.91
CA ALA A 453 -10.79 16.39 -30.75
C ALA A 453 -9.94 17.66 -30.50
N VAL A 454 -9.69 18.00 -29.23
CA VAL A 454 -8.81 19.12 -28.86
C VAL A 454 -7.37 18.86 -29.30
N LEU A 455 -6.85 17.65 -29.09
CA LEU A 455 -5.50 17.27 -29.51
C LEU A 455 -5.32 17.40 -31.03
N ALA A 456 -6.28 16.93 -31.83
CA ALA A 456 -6.22 17.04 -33.29
C ALA A 456 -6.25 18.50 -33.77
N ARG A 457 -7.11 19.32 -33.14
CA ARG A 457 -7.29 20.73 -33.51
C ARG A 457 -6.10 21.60 -33.11
N ASP A 458 -5.70 21.56 -31.83
CA ASP A 458 -4.81 22.55 -31.23
C ASP A 458 -3.39 22.06 -30.98
N TYR A 459 -3.13 20.74 -31.08
CA TYR A 459 -1.85 20.14 -30.75
C TYR A 459 -1.26 19.32 -31.90
N ARG A 460 0.06 19.10 -31.87
CA ARG A 460 0.75 18.20 -32.79
C ARG A 460 1.50 17.11 -32.02
N PRO A 461 1.49 15.86 -32.47
CA PRO A 461 2.32 14.82 -31.85
C PRO A 461 3.80 15.14 -32.07
N VAL A 462 4.61 15.00 -31.03
CA VAL A 462 6.06 15.29 -31.06
C VAL A 462 6.92 14.10 -30.66
N GLY A 463 6.31 13.00 -30.24
CA GLY A 463 6.98 11.75 -29.92
C GLY A 463 6.12 10.85 -29.03
N THR A 464 6.73 9.78 -28.52
CA THR A 464 6.11 8.85 -27.57
C THR A 464 6.97 8.75 -26.32
N ALA A 465 6.33 8.57 -25.17
CA ALA A 465 6.99 8.44 -23.89
C ALA A 465 6.16 7.55 -22.96
N LEU A 466 6.78 6.56 -22.32
CA LEU A 466 6.13 5.64 -21.37
C LEU A 466 4.84 4.97 -21.92
N GLY A 467 4.81 4.69 -23.23
CA GLY A 467 3.62 4.09 -23.89
C GLY A 467 2.47 5.06 -24.16
N ALA A 468 2.67 6.36 -23.94
CA ALA A 468 1.75 7.45 -24.27
C ALA A 468 2.30 8.33 -25.40
N THR A 469 1.43 9.04 -26.10
CA THR A 469 1.84 10.02 -27.12
C THR A 469 2.01 11.39 -26.48
N VAL A 470 3.13 12.05 -26.77
CA VAL A 470 3.42 13.41 -26.32
C VAL A 470 2.96 14.40 -27.39
N TYR A 471 2.13 15.35 -26.98
CA TYR A 471 1.56 16.39 -27.82
C TYR A 471 2.07 17.75 -27.37
N ALA A 472 2.50 18.58 -28.33
CA ALA A 472 2.87 19.98 -28.08
C ALA A 472 1.83 20.91 -28.69
N LEU A 473 1.54 22.01 -28.02
CA LEU A 473 0.61 23.03 -28.51
C LEU A 473 1.12 23.60 -29.85
N LYS A 474 0.25 23.72 -30.85
CA LYS A 474 0.57 24.41 -32.10
C LYS A 474 0.75 25.90 -31.79
N ARG A 475 1.93 26.46 -32.10
CA ARG A 475 2.14 27.92 -32.04
C ARG A 475 1.20 28.60 -33.03
N ARG A 476 0.48 29.65 -32.61
CA ARG A 476 -0.30 30.46 -33.56
C ARG A 476 0.66 31.41 -34.31
N PRO A 477 0.34 31.83 -35.54
CA PRO A 477 1.15 32.81 -36.27
C PRO A 477 1.39 34.12 -35.48
N ALA A 478 0.47 34.49 -34.59
CA ALA A 478 0.57 35.66 -33.72
C ALA A 478 1.48 35.49 -32.48
N ASP A 479 2.00 34.28 -32.23
CA ASP A 479 2.93 33.98 -31.12
C ASP A 479 4.41 34.02 -31.56
N ASN A 480 4.69 34.46 -32.80
CA ASN A 480 6.03 34.82 -33.24
C ASN A 480 6.27 36.30 -32.92
N PRO A 481 7.37 36.65 -32.23
CA PRO A 481 7.69 38.03 -31.88
C PRO A 481 7.84 38.94 -33.10
#